data_AF-A0A3D9L2D5-F1
#
_entry.id   AF-A0A3D9L2D5-F1
#
_cell.length_a   1.000
_cell.length_b   1.000
_cell.length_c   1.000
_cell.angle_alpha   90.00
_cell.angle_beta   90.00
_cell.angle_gamma   90.00
#
_symmetry.space_group_name_H-M   'P 1'
#
loop_
_entity.id
_entity.type
_entity.pdbx_description
1 polymer ?
#
loop_
_entity_poly.entity_id
_entity_poly.type
_entity_poly.pdbx_seq_one_letter_code
_entity_poly.pdbx_strand_id
1 'polypeptide(L)'
;MKKIVFAISGLVIALLTVMSCYPDESLSVAQKDDDVDLNELDQYIEENFTKEYGMAIRYRYVDNYVSPNERVTPPKLDVVKPMLDFISNYWIDPYLKVTEGEEFFREHVPAEIILLGGLIYNENGTVTLGTADAGARITFTNVNAIDPTDTAWRDLQLQTVYHEFAHTVHQRYKLPASFESITPNGFTSAGSWFNLPPEEALQRGFVSPYATSSPNEDFAETVAYYLFDPDFQKKFIEQEKDCSTAACEAASS
;
A
#
# COMPACT_ATOMS: atom_id res chain seq x y z
N MET A 1 -76.43 -1.24 -49.69
CA MET A 1 -76.15 0.17 -49.35
C MET A 1 -76.83 0.50 -48.03
N LYS A 2 -76.07 0.41 -46.93
CA LYS A 2 -76.45 0.64 -45.52
C LYS A 2 -75.25 1.38 -44.90
N LYS A 3 -75.35 2.67 -44.54
CA LYS A 3 -75.78 3.23 -43.24
C LYS A 3 -74.85 2.88 -42.06
N ILE A 4 -74.28 3.94 -41.45
CA ILE A 4 -74.26 4.24 -39.98
C ILE A 4 -73.22 3.41 -39.18
N VAL A 5 -72.30 3.90 -38.30
CA VAL A 5 -72.31 5.00 -37.31
C VAL A 5 -70.88 5.20 -36.72
N PHE A 6 -70.56 6.46 -36.41
CA PHE A 6 -69.80 7.06 -35.29
C PHE A 6 -68.35 6.66 -34.95
N ALA A 7 -67.53 7.72 -34.99
CA ALA A 7 -66.43 7.97 -34.07
C ALA A 7 -66.97 8.27 -32.65
N ILE A 8 -66.23 7.85 -31.61
CA ILE A 8 -65.94 8.56 -30.34
C ILE A 8 -65.20 7.61 -29.38
N SER A 9 -64.17 8.17 -28.74
CA SER A 9 -63.52 7.79 -27.47
C SER A 9 -62.98 6.36 -27.25
N GLY A 10 -61.66 6.32 -27.09
CA GLY A 10 -61.08 6.07 -25.77
C GLY A 10 -60.90 4.61 -25.38
N LEU A 11 -59.65 4.11 -25.52
CA LEU A 11 -59.06 3.22 -24.52
C LEU A 11 -57.54 3.21 -24.69
N VAL A 12 -56.85 3.98 -23.84
CA VAL A 12 -55.41 3.86 -23.61
C VAL A 12 -55.20 2.54 -22.86
N ILE A 13 -54.57 1.56 -23.51
CA ILE A 13 -54.18 0.30 -22.88
C ILE A 13 -52.94 0.60 -22.03
N ALA A 14 -53.17 0.83 -20.74
CA ALA A 14 -52.13 0.85 -19.73
C ALA A 14 -51.67 -0.59 -19.49
N LEU A 15 -50.42 -0.86 -19.90
CA LEU A 15 -49.71 -2.10 -19.62
C LEU A 15 -49.39 -2.14 -18.12
N LEU A 16 -50.15 -2.94 -17.36
CA LEU A 16 -49.89 -3.24 -15.95
C LEU A 16 -48.72 -4.24 -15.88
N THR A 17 -47.49 -3.73 -15.76
CA THR A 17 -46.37 -4.52 -15.26
C THR A 17 -46.51 -4.63 -13.74
N VAL A 18 -46.90 -5.82 -13.27
CA VAL A 18 -46.82 -6.18 -11.85
C VAL A 18 -45.34 -6.37 -11.48
N MET A 19 -44.74 -5.31 -10.93
CA MET A 19 -43.47 -5.40 -10.19
C MET A 19 -43.76 -6.10 -8.87
N SER A 20 -43.32 -7.37 -8.76
CA SER A 20 -43.21 -8.05 -7.47
C SER A 20 -42.06 -7.39 -6.71
N CYS A 21 -42.40 -6.51 -5.78
CA CYS A 21 -41.48 -5.95 -4.82
C CYS A 21 -41.45 -6.90 -3.62
N TYR A 22 -40.50 -7.83 -3.59
CA TYR A 22 -40.12 -8.41 -2.31
C TYR A 22 -39.42 -7.30 -1.54
N PRO A 23 -39.81 -6.98 -0.29
CA PRO A 23 -38.95 -6.18 0.55
C PRO A 23 -37.66 -6.98 0.71
N ASP A 24 -36.56 -6.48 0.14
CA ASP A 24 -35.23 -6.85 0.60
C ASP A 24 -35.21 -6.47 2.08
N GLU A 25 -35.32 -7.48 2.96
CA GLU A 25 -34.79 -7.35 4.30
C GLU A 25 -33.27 -7.19 4.15
N SER A 26 -32.86 -5.95 3.87
CA SER A 26 -31.53 -5.54 4.25
C SER A 26 -31.45 -5.82 5.74
N LEU A 27 -30.63 -6.81 6.11
CA LEU A 27 -30.06 -6.89 7.44
C LEU A 27 -29.19 -5.64 7.61
N SER A 28 -29.84 -4.49 7.76
CA SER A 28 -29.28 -3.37 8.51
C SER A 28 -29.20 -3.87 9.94
N VAL A 29 -28.18 -4.69 10.20
CA VAL A 29 -27.51 -4.58 11.48
C VAL A 29 -27.06 -3.14 11.49
N ALA A 30 -27.87 -2.28 12.12
CA ALA A 30 -27.39 -1.02 12.62
C ALA A 30 -26.15 -1.42 13.40
N GLN A 31 -24.97 -1.17 12.82
CA GLN A 31 -23.74 -1.21 13.56
C GLN A 31 -23.99 -0.17 14.63
N LYS A 32 -24.31 -0.68 15.81
CA LYS A 32 -24.49 0.13 16.98
C LYS A 32 -23.17 0.86 17.10
N ASP A 33 -23.16 2.15 16.79
CA ASP A 33 -22.25 3.07 17.43
C ASP A 33 -22.65 3.02 18.91
N ASP A 34 -22.25 1.93 19.56
CA ASP A 34 -22.13 1.91 21.00
C ASP A 34 -21.19 3.09 21.28
N ASP A 35 -21.64 4.00 22.12
CA ASP A 35 -20.85 5.12 22.63
C ASP A 35 -19.58 4.52 23.26
N VAL A 36 -18.54 4.33 22.44
CA VAL A 36 -17.31 3.67 22.85
C VAL A 36 -16.60 4.69 23.71
N ASP A 37 -16.52 4.43 25.02
CA ASP A 37 -15.58 5.14 25.88
C ASP A 37 -14.20 5.09 25.23
N LEU A 38 -13.77 6.21 24.64
CA LEU A 38 -12.48 6.33 23.99
C LEU A 38 -11.43 6.15 25.07
N ASN A 39 -10.62 5.10 24.92
CA ASN A 39 -9.50 4.88 25.82
C ASN A 39 -8.40 5.92 25.54
N GLU A 40 -7.41 6.03 26.42
CA GLU A 40 -6.30 6.99 26.27
C GLU A 40 -5.54 6.81 24.94
N LEU A 41 -5.46 5.58 24.42
CA LEU A 41 -4.83 5.29 23.13
C LEU A 41 -5.66 5.83 21.96
N ASP A 42 -6.98 5.71 21.99
CA ASP A 42 -7.87 6.22 20.95
C ASP A 42 -7.83 7.75 20.89
N GLN A 43 -7.78 8.41 22.05
CA GLN A 43 -7.60 9.87 22.13
C GLN A 43 -6.22 10.28 21.58
N TYR A 44 -5.17 9.55 21.95
CA TYR A 44 -3.83 9.78 21.41
C TYR A 44 -3.80 9.66 19.88
N ILE A 45 -4.42 8.61 19.31
CA ILE A 45 -4.54 8.43 17.86
C ILE A 45 -5.29 9.59 17.23
N GLU A 46 -6.43 9.97 17.79
CA GLU A 46 -7.27 11.04 17.26
C GLU A 46 -6.52 12.37 17.21
N GLU A 47 -5.78 12.72 18.26
CA GLU A 47 -5.06 13.99 18.34
C GLU A 47 -3.80 14.00 17.46
N ASN A 48 -3.03 12.92 17.44
CA ASN A 48 -1.68 12.91 16.86
C ASN A 48 -1.62 12.35 15.43
N PHE A 49 -2.68 11.68 14.96
CA PHE A 49 -2.74 11.08 13.63
C PHE A 49 -3.98 11.54 12.85
N THR A 50 -5.18 11.37 13.41
CA THR A 50 -6.43 11.68 12.68
C THR A 50 -6.57 13.18 12.44
N LYS A 51 -6.56 13.99 13.50
CA LYS A 51 -6.73 15.45 13.37
C LYS A 51 -5.50 16.12 12.79
N GLU A 52 -4.33 15.60 13.15
CA GLU A 52 -3.06 16.18 12.73
C GLU A 52 -2.81 15.95 11.24
N TYR A 53 -2.97 14.72 10.74
CA TYR A 53 -2.58 14.35 9.37
C TYR A 53 -3.72 13.82 8.50
N GLY A 54 -4.93 13.67 9.03
CA GLY A 54 -6.03 13.00 8.32
C GLY A 54 -5.86 11.48 8.24
N MET A 55 -4.95 10.90 9.03
CA MET A 55 -4.66 9.46 9.01
C MET A 55 -5.54 8.71 10.00
N ALA A 56 -6.44 7.86 9.49
CA ALA A 56 -7.18 6.91 10.32
C ALA A 56 -6.32 5.68 10.65
N ILE A 57 -6.00 5.50 11.94
CA ILE A 57 -5.27 4.31 12.40
C ILE A 57 -6.25 3.18 12.72
N ARG A 58 -6.11 2.05 12.03
CA ARG A 58 -6.91 0.83 12.21
C ARG A 58 -6.07 -0.25 12.89
N TYR A 59 -6.25 -0.38 14.20
CA TYR A 59 -5.61 -1.43 15.00
C TYR A 59 -6.62 -2.43 15.57
N ARG A 60 -7.89 -2.04 15.71
CA ARG A 60 -8.98 -2.96 16.08
C ARG A 60 -9.31 -3.78 14.85
N TYR A 61 -9.09 -5.08 14.93
CA TYR A 61 -9.25 -5.97 13.79
C TYR A 61 -10.71 -5.98 13.30
N VAL A 62 -10.87 -5.87 11.98
CA VAL A 62 -12.11 -6.07 11.26
C VAL A 62 -11.78 -7.04 10.13
N ASP A 63 -12.58 -8.11 9.96
CA ASP A 63 -12.36 -9.16 8.96
C ASP A 63 -12.21 -8.63 7.52
N ASN A 64 -12.70 -7.42 7.24
CA ASN A 64 -12.67 -6.79 5.91
C ASN A 64 -11.29 -6.23 5.49
N TYR A 65 -10.25 -6.35 6.31
CA TYR A 65 -8.93 -5.79 6.00
C TYR A 65 -7.94 -6.78 5.38
N VAL A 66 -8.35 -8.04 5.23
CA VAL A 66 -7.53 -9.10 4.63
C VAL A 66 -8.31 -9.90 3.61
N SER A 67 -7.61 -10.51 2.66
CA SER A 67 -8.24 -11.37 1.67
C SER A 67 -8.88 -12.58 2.35
N PRO A 68 -9.99 -13.14 1.84
CA PRO A 68 -10.71 -14.25 2.50
C PRO A 68 -9.88 -15.50 2.81
N ASN A 69 -8.75 -15.69 2.12
CA ASN A 69 -7.86 -16.84 2.29
C ASN A 69 -6.65 -16.54 3.20
N GLU A 70 -6.48 -15.29 3.64
CA GLU A 70 -5.38 -14.87 4.50
C GLU A 70 -5.78 -15.02 5.97
N ARG A 71 -4.84 -15.44 6.81
CA ARG A 71 -5.02 -15.50 8.26
C ARG A 71 -4.06 -14.53 8.90
N VAL A 72 -4.59 -13.44 9.46
CA VAL A 72 -3.80 -12.49 10.24
C VAL A 72 -4.29 -12.45 11.67
N THR A 73 -3.35 -12.18 12.58
CA THR A 73 -3.66 -11.95 13.99
C THR A 73 -3.81 -10.46 14.23
N PRO A 74 -4.75 -10.03 15.10
CA PRO A 74 -4.80 -8.65 15.55
C PRO A 74 -3.48 -8.23 16.25
N PRO A 75 -3.14 -6.93 16.23
CA PRO A 75 -2.07 -6.42 17.07
C PRO A 75 -2.46 -6.55 18.55
N LYS A 76 -1.48 -6.86 19.41
CA LYS A 76 -1.67 -6.73 20.86
C LYS A 76 -1.80 -5.26 21.22
N LEU A 77 -2.68 -4.94 22.17
CA LEU A 77 -2.97 -3.53 22.49
C LEU A 77 -1.73 -2.77 22.99
N ASP A 78 -0.86 -3.45 23.74
CA ASP A 78 0.38 -2.89 24.30
C ASP A 78 1.45 -2.58 23.24
N VAL A 79 1.35 -3.14 22.02
CA VAL A 79 2.28 -2.83 20.92
C VAL A 79 1.80 -1.71 20.01
N VAL A 80 0.53 -1.30 20.09
CA VAL A 80 -0.03 -0.28 19.19
C VAL A 80 0.64 1.07 19.39
N LYS A 81 0.72 1.56 20.63
CA LYS A 81 1.39 2.84 20.93
C LYS A 81 2.87 2.83 20.54
N PRO A 82 3.68 1.80 20.90
CA PRO A 82 5.05 1.67 20.39
C PRO A 82 5.16 1.69 18.86
N MET A 83 4.23 1.05 18.14
CA MET A 83 4.24 1.08 16.67
C MET A 83 3.91 2.47 16.12
N LEU A 84 2.99 3.20 16.74
CA LEU A 84 2.70 4.59 16.39
C LEU A 84 3.90 5.50 16.65
N ASP A 85 4.61 5.30 17.76
CA ASP A 85 5.86 6.02 18.03
C ASP A 85 6.93 5.69 16.98
N PHE A 86 7.03 4.44 16.52
CA PHE A 86 7.92 4.07 15.43
C PHE A 86 7.56 4.80 14.13
N ILE A 87 6.28 4.79 13.74
CA ILE A 87 5.77 5.50 12.55
C ILE A 87 6.10 6.99 12.63
N SER A 88 5.83 7.65 13.77
CA SER A 88 6.18 9.05 13.96
C SER A 88 7.68 9.30 13.83
N ASN A 89 8.50 8.56 14.59
CA ASN A 89 9.93 8.82 14.67
C ASN A 89 10.70 8.52 13.39
N TYR A 90 10.33 7.43 12.70
CA TYR A 90 11.11 6.92 11.56
C TYR A 90 10.51 7.26 10.21
N TRP A 91 9.22 7.57 10.12
CA TRP A 91 8.60 7.95 8.85
C TRP A 91 8.19 9.42 8.82
N ILE A 92 7.41 9.90 9.79
CA ILE A 92 6.83 11.26 9.75
C ILE A 92 7.88 12.34 10.05
N ASP A 93 8.54 12.23 11.20
CA ASP A 93 9.51 13.20 11.72
C ASP A 93 10.63 13.56 10.73
N PRO A 94 11.20 12.62 9.95
CA PRO A 94 12.16 12.95 8.90
C PRO A 94 11.64 13.98 7.90
N TYR A 95 10.39 13.87 7.45
CA TYR A 95 9.81 14.85 6.52
C TYR A 95 9.64 16.22 7.16
N LEU A 96 9.25 16.28 8.43
CA LEU A 96 9.08 17.55 9.16
C LEU A 96 10.40 18.32 9.33
N LYS A 97 11.55 17.62 9.26
CA LYS A 97 12.89 18.20 9.41
C LYS A 97 13.48 18.72 8.08
N VAL A 98 12.84 18.41 6.95
CA VAL A 98 13.29 18.83 5.62
C VAL A 98 12.50 20.09 5.19
N THR A 99 13.17 21.03 4.54
CA THR A 99 12.52 22.22 3.97
C THR A 99 11.41 21.80 3.02
N GLU A 100 10.20 22.34 3.18
CA GLU A 100 8.96 21.97 2.45
C GLU A 100 8.50 20.50 2.65
N GLY A 101 9.17 19.73 3.50
CA GLY A 101 8.86 18.31 3.71
C GLY A 101 7.56 18.09 4.48
N GLU A 102 7.18 18.99 5.39
CA GLU A 102 5.90 18.91 6.10
C GLU A 102 4.70 19.06 5.16
N GLU A 103 4.71 20.08 4.29
CA GLU A 103 3.66 20.29 3.29
C GLU A 103 3.60 19.10 2.34
N PHE A 104 4.77 18.65 1.85
CA PHE A 104 4.86 17.46 1.01
C PHE A 104 4.27 16.21 1.68
N PHE A 105 4.59 15.95 2.95
CA PHE A 105 4.06 14.80 3.68
C PHE A 105 2.55 14.86 3.80
N ARG A 106 2.01 16.00 4.26
CA ARG A 106 0.56 16.21 4.45
C ARG A 106 -0.23 16.05 3.15
N GLU A 107 0.33 16.44 2.01
CA GLU A 107 -0.35 16.32 0.72
C GLU A 107 -0.41 14.89 0.16
N HIS A 108 0.41 13.97 0.68
CA HIS A 108 0.62 12.64 0.08
C HIS A 108 0.37 11.49 1.05
N VAL A 109 0.24 11.76 2.35
CA VAL A 109 0.03 10.72 3.35
C VAL A 109 -1.29 9.97 3.05
N PRO A 110 -1.30 8.62 3.15
CA PRO A 110 -2.53 7.86 2.97
C PRO A 110 -3.57 8.22 4.04
N ALA A 111 -4.85 8.13 3.67
CA ALA A 111 -5.94 8.39 4.60
C ALA A 111 -6.10 7.31 5.68
N GLU A 112 -5.55 6.10 5.46
CA GLU A 112 -5.71 4.98 6.38
C GLU A 112 -4.40 4.19 6.58
N ILE A 113 -4.11 3.87 7.84
CA ILE A 113 -3.02 2.97 8.23
C ILE A 113 -3.61 1.77 8.93
N ILE A 114 -3.27 0.56 8.50
CA ILE A 114 -3.69 -0.69 9.13
C ILE A 114 -2.51 -1.33 9.85
N LEU A 115 -2.75 -1.77 11.09
CA LEU A 115 -1.76 -2.51 11.87
C LEU A 115 -2.21 -3.96 12.02
N LEU A 116 -1.41 -4.89 11.49
CA LEU A 116 -1.63 -6.32 11.59
C LEU A 116 -0.52 -6.98 12.42
N GLY A 117 -0.94 -7.81 13.39
CA GLY A 117 -0.05 -8.40 14.36
C GLY A 117 0.96 -9.38 13.78
N GLY A 118 0.61 -10.09 12.71
CA GLY A 118 1.45 -11.10 12.06
C GLY A 118 1.78 -10.75 10.62
N LEU A 119 2.66 -11.54 10.00
CA LEU A 119 2.98 -11.47 8.58
C LEU A 119 1.80 -12.02 7.73
N ILE A 120 1.66 -11.49 6.52
CA ILE A 120 0.82 -12.08 5.47
C ILE A 120 1.75 -12.83 4.51
N TYR A 121 1.44 -14.09 4.20
CA TYR A 121 2.20 -14.89 3.25
C TYR A 121 1.39 -15.13 1.98
N ASN A 122 2.02 -14.88 0.84
CA ASN A 122 1.50 -15.21 -0.47
C ASN A 122 1.64 -16.71 -0.78
N GLU A 123 0.88 -17.21 -1.76
CA GLU A 123 0.94 -18.63 -2.18
C GLU A 123 2.33 -19.06 -2.65
N ASN A 124 3.14 -18.12 -3.16
CA ASN A 124 4.52 -18.34 -3.58
C ASN A 124 5.53 -18.28 -2.41
N GLY A 125 5.07 -18.11 -1.17
CA GLY A 125 5.90 -18.07 0.03
C GLY A 125 6.53 -16.69 0.33
N THR A 126 6.30 -15.68 -0.51
CA THR A 126 6.76 -14.31 -0.20
C THR A 126 5.87 -13.67 0.86
N VAL A 127 6.42 -12.72 1.60
CA VAL A 127 5.65 -11.92 2.55
C VAL A 127 5.03 -10.74 1.80
N THR A 128 3.74 -10.48 2.00
CA THR A 128 3.13 -9.21 1.60
C THR A 128 3.63 -8.13 2.53
N LEU A 129 4.55 -7.30 2.02
CA LEU A 129 5.25 -6.25 2.78
C LEU A 129 4.26 -5.21 3.31
N GLY A 130 3.20 -4.97 2.55
CA GLY A 130 2.05 -4.14 2.82
C GLY A 130 1.23 -4.10 1.53
N THR A 131 0.05 -3.50 1.55
CA THR A 131 -0.69 -3.22 0.32
C THR A 131 -1.19 -1.79 0.38
N ALA A 132 -1.03 -1.05 -0.72
CA ALA A 132 -1.74 0.19 -0.94
C ALA A 132 -2.87 0.05 -1.96
N ASP A 133 -4.07 0.47 -1.56
CA ASP A 133 -5.18 0.67 -2.48
C ASP A 133 -5.05 2.06 -3.11
N ALA A 134 -4.24 2.16 -4.17
CA ALA A 134 -4.01 3.40 -4.94
C ALA A 134 -3.66 4.63 -4.08
N GLY A 135 -2.80 4.44 -3.06
CA GLY A 135 -2.37 5.49 -2.13
C GLY A 135 -3.36 5.84 -1.02
N ALA A 136 -4.52 5.18 -0.95
CA ALA A 136 -5.51 5.44 0.09
C ALA A 136 -5.15 4.80 1.44
N ARG A 137 -4.36 3.72 1.43
CA ARG A 137 -4.09 2.87 2.59
C ARG A 137 -2.66 2.36 2.61
N ILE A 138 -2.05 2.20 3.78
CA ILE A 138 -0.82 1.41 3.98
C ILE A 138 -1.08 0.39 5.10
N THR A 139 -0.58 -0.83 4.93
CA THR A 139 -0.71 -1.90 5.93
C THR A 139 0.66 -2.29 6.48
N PHE A 140 0.88 -2.10 7.78
CA PHE A 140 2.03 -2.63 8.50
C PHE A 140 1.72 -4.02 9.05
N THR A 141 2.59 -4.98 8.74
CA THR A 141 2.48 -6.36 9.20
C THR A 141 3.52 -6.68 10.26
N ASN A 142 3.33 -7.79 10.98
CA ASN A 142 4.27 -8.26 12.01
C ASN A 142 4.47 -7.27 13.18
N VAL A 143 3.48 -6.43 13.49
CA VAL A 143 3.65 -5.41 14.53
C VAL A 143 3.75 -5.99 15.94
N ASN A 144 3.30 -7.24 16.16
CA ASN A 144 3.47 -7.92 17.45
C ASN A 144 4.93 -8.27 17.76
N ALA A 145 5.81 -8.22 16.77
CA ALA A 145 7.23 -8.46 16.89
C ALA A 145 8.04 -7.15 16.97
N ILE A 146 7.41 -6.03 17.35
CA ILE A 146 8.05 -4.72 17.39
C ILE A 146 9.38 -4.73 18.15
N ASP A 147 10.44 -4.44 17.40
CA ASP A 147 11.80 -4.26 17.90
C ASP A 147 12.57 -3.35 16.94
N PRO A 148 12.63 -2.03 17.18
CA PRO A 148 13.38 -1.10 16.34
C PRO A 148 14.89 -1.36 16.29
N THR A 149 15.42 -2.21 17.20
CA THR A 149 16.83 -2.60 17.23
C THR A 149 17.13 -3.84 16.40
N ASP A 150 16.11 -4.66 16.11
CA ASP A 150 16.19 -5.73 15.12
C ASP A 150 16.16 -5.11 13.72
N THR A 151 17.30 -5.16 13.03
CA THR A 151 17.43 -4.59 11.68
C THR A 151 16.47 -5.26 10.69
N ALA A 152 16.21 -6.55 10.80
CA ALA A 152 15.32 -7.24 9.87
C ALA A 152 13.87 -6.80 10.05
N TRP A 153 13.42 -6.67 11.31
CA TRP A 153 12.08 -6.15 11.59
C TRP A 153 11.95 -4.69 11.18
N ARG A 154 12.92 -3.85 11.55
CA ARG A 154 12.94 -2.42 11.22
C ARG A 154 12.93 -2.20 9.71
N ASP A 155 13.83 -2.86 8.99
CA ASP A 155 13.98 -2.66 7.54
C ASP A 155 12.72 -3.13 6.81
N LEU A 156 12.06 -4.21 7.26
CA LEU A 156 10.74 -4.59 6.76
C LEU A 156 9.72 -3.44 6.88
N GLN A 157 9.59 -2.83 8.06
CA GLN A 157 8.60 -1.75 8.25
C GLN A 157 8.94 -0.50 7.42
N LEU A 158 10.21 -0.13 7.36
CA LEU A 158 10.67 1.05 6.63
C LEU A 158 10.59 0.85 5.11
N GLN A 159 10.99 -0.32 4.62
CA GLN A 159 10.85 -0.66 3.22
C GLN A 159 9.39 -0.53 2.80
N THR A 160 8.45 -1.16 3.55
CA THR A 160 7.02 -1.07 3.26
C THR A 160 6.53 0.37 3.16
N VAL A 161 6.78 1.18 4.19
CA VAL A 161 6.18 2.52 4.23
C VAL A 161 6.77 3.46 3.18
N TYR A 162 8.09 3.42 2.96
CA TYR A 162 8.71 4.27 1.95
C TYR A 162 8.39 3.82 0.54
N HIS A 163 8.28 2.50 0.30
CA HIS A 163 7.87 1.94 -0.98
C HIS A 163 6.46 2.40 -1.36
N GLU A 164 5.48 2.18 -0.47
CA GLU A 164 4.09 2.56 -0.74
C GLU A 164 3.92 4.08 -0.82
N PHE A 165 4.67 4.85 -0.04
CA PHE A 165 4.64 6.30 -0.12
C PHE A 165 5.23 6.82 -1.45
N ALA A 166 6.31 6.20 -1.95
CA ALA A 166 6.82 6.47 -3.30
C ALA A 166 5.77 6.14 -4.37
N HIS A 167 4.98 5.08 -4.16
CA HIS A 167 3.86 4.79 -5.04
C HIS A 167 2.79 5.89 -5.04
N THR A 168 2.41 6.43 -3.89
CA THR A 168 1.47 7.56 -3.84
C THR A 168 1.98 8.76 -4.64
N VAL A 169 3.27 9.09 -4.49
CA VAL A 169 3.89 10.23 -5.17
C VAL A 169 3.92 10.04 -6.69
N HIS A 170 4.48 8.93 -7.19
CA HIS A 170 4.60 8.76 -8.64
C HIS A 170 3.24 8.54 -9.35
N GLN A 171 2.20 8.05 -8.64
CA GLN A 171 0.87 7.89 -9.23
C GLN A 171 0.23 9.26 -9.52
N ARG A 172 0.49 10.24 -8.63
CA ARG A 172 0.05 11.63 -8.76
C ARG A 172 0.81 12.41 -9.83
N TYR A 173 2.14 12.29 -9.86
CA TYR A 173 2.98 13.12 -10.74
C TYR A 173 3.43 12.44 -12.04
N LYS A 174 3.23 11.12 -12.15
CA LYS A 174 3.77 10.23 -13.19
C LYS A 174 5.29 10.14 -13.17
N LEU A 175 5.79 8.95 -13.48
CA LEU A 175 7.21 8.79 -13.77
C LEU A 175 7.55 9.44 -15.12
N PRO A 176 8.76 10.02 -15.26
CA PRO A 176 9.24 10.45 -16.56
C PRO A 176 9.43 9.22 -17.45
N ALA A 177 9.01 9.30 -18.72
CA ALA A 177 9.13 8.19 -19.67
C ALA A 177 10.58 7.69 -19.86
N SER A 178 11.57 8.54 -19.56
CA SER A 178 12.98 8.15 -19.60
C SER A 178 13.38 7.18 -18.49
N PHE A 179 12.64 7.09 -17.38
CA PHE A 179 12.94 6.16 -16.30
C PHE A 179 12.87 4.70 -16.78
N GLU A 180 11.84 4.38 -17.57
CA GLU A 180 11.68 3.04 -18.19
C GLU A 180 12.82 2.67 -19.15
N SER A 181 13.57 3.67 -19.62
CA SER A 181 14.68 3.47 -20.57
C SER A 181 16.03 3.25 -19.90
N ILE A 182 16.12 3.31 -18.55
CA ILE A 182 17.38 3.10 -17.82
C ILE A 182 17.80 1.63 -17.87
N THR A 183 16.87 0.70 -17.66
CA THR A 183 17.11 -0.75 -17.60
C THR A 183 16.17 -1.55 -18.53
N PRO A 184 16.13 -1.26 -19.85
CA PRO A 184 15.07 -1.73 -20.75
C PRO A 184 14.98 -3.27 -20.86
N ASN A 185 16.09 -3.99 -20.65
CA ASN A 185 16.15 -5.46 -20.73
C ASN A 185 16.33 -6.14 -19.36
N GLY A 186 16.35 -5.37 -18.28
CA GLY A 186 16.69 -5.88 -16.94
C GLY A 186 15.52 -6.56 -16.21
N PHE A 187 14.28 -6.20 -16.60
CA PHE A 187 13.06 -6.68 -15.96
C PHE A 187 12.83 -8.19 -16.15
N THR A 188 12.23 -8.81 -15.14
CA THR A 188 11.82 -10.21 -15.19
C THR A 188 10.48 -10.37 -15.89
N SER A 189 10.14 -11.61 -16.28
CA SER A 189 8.78 -11.89 -16.75
C SER A 189 7.78 -11.68 -15.62
N ALA A 190 6.56 -11.25 -15.95
CA ALA A 190 5.51 -10.99 -14.97
C ALA A 190 5.35 -12.15 -13.97
N GLY A 191 5.45 -11.83 -12.67
CA GLY A 191 5.35 -12.82 -11.60
C GLY A 191 6.52 -13.79 -11.46
N SER A 192 7.69 -13.51 -12.04
CA SER A 192 8.88 -14.40 -11.91
C SER A 192 10.00 -13.82 -11.05
N TRP A 193 9.88 -12.56 -10.61
CA TRP A 193 10.87 -11.82 -9.82
C TRP A 193 11.37 -12.58 -8.58
N PHE A 194 10.50 -13.35 -7.92
CA PHE A 194 10.86 -14.08 -6.69
C PHE A 194 11.82 -15.26 -6.93
N ASN A 195 12.05 -15.65 -8.19
CA ASN A 195 13.04 -16.66 -8.54
C ASN A 195 14.44 -16.05 -8.80
N LEU A 196 14.53 -14.72 -8.86
CA LEU A 196 15.77 -14.00 -9.15
C LEU A 196 16.58 -13.79 -7.86
N PRO A 197 17.85 -14.23 -7.79
CA PRO A 197 18.72 -13.92 -6.66
C PRO A 197 19.00 -12.40 -6.54
N PRO A 198 19.11 -11.85 -5.31
CA PRO A 198 19.42 -10.43 -5.10
C PRO A 198 20.70 -9.96 -5.82
N GLU A 199 21.73 -10.80 -5.88
CA GLU A 199 23.00 -10.50 -6.54
C GLU A 199 22.83 -10.35 -8.06
N GLU A 200 21.94 -11.14 -8.66
CA GLU A 200 21.63 -11.05 -10.08
C GLU A 200 20.77 -9.82 -10.38
N ALA A 201 19.84 -9.46 -9.49
CA ALA A 201 19.10 -8.21 -9.57
C ALA A 201 20.03 -7.00 -9.53
N LEU A 202 21.01 -7.01 -8.62
CA LEU A 202 22.03 -5.97 -8.50
C LEU A 202 22.89 -5.83 -9.76
N GLN A 203 23.34 -6.95 -10.34
CA GLN A 203 24.10 -6.94 -11.60
C GLN A 203 23.31 -6.31 -12.74
N ARG A 204 21.99 -6.51 -12.76
CA ARG A 204 21.06 -5.90 -13.73
C ARG A 204 20.72 -4.44 -13.42
N GLY A 205 21.25 -3.86 -12.34
CA GLY A 205 21.04 -2.47 -11.95
C GLY A 205 19.85 -2.22 -11.03
N PHE A 206 19.30 -3.24 -10.38
CA PHE A 206 18.15 -3.12 -9.48
C PHE A 206 18.54 -3.31 -8.02
N VAL A 207 17.88 -2.57 -7.12
CA VAL A 207 18.16 -2.64 -5.67
C VAL A 207 17.64 -3.92 -5.00
N SER A 208 16.69 -4.61 -5.64
CA SER A 208 16.10 -5.86 -5.14
C SER A 208 15.56 -6.72 -6.29
N PRO A 209 15.32 -8.03 -6.07
CA PRO A 209 14.58 -8.84 -7.03
C PRO A 209 13.20 -8.27 -7.36
N TYR A 210 12.50 -7.70 -6.38
CA TYR A 210 11.14 -7.16 -6.57
C TYR A 210 11.12 -5.94 -7.48
N ALA A 211 12.16 -5.09 -7.43
CA ALA A 211 12.35 -3.96 -8.36
C ALA A 211 12.35 -4.40 -9.84
N THR A 212 12.73 -5.65 -10.14
CA THR A 212 12.72 -6.18 -11.52
C THR A 212 11.32 -6.50 -12.06
N SER A 213 10.27 -6.33 -11.26
CA SER A 213 8.92 -6.73 -11.66
C SER A 213 8.20 -5.71 -12.55
N SER A 214 8.48 -4.40 -12.38
CA SER A 214 8.04 -3.34 -13.29
C SER A 214 8.78 -2.03 -13.02
N PRO A 215 8.78 -1.06 -13.96
CA PRO A 215 9.39 0.25 -13.73
C PRO A 215 8.83 1.03 -12.53
N ASN A 216 7.55 0.83 -12.20
CA ASN A 216 6.94 1.47 -11.04
C ASN A 216 7.47 0.89 -9.73
N GLU A 217 7.64 -0.43 -9.69
CA GLU A 217 8.21 -1.14 -8.52
C GLU A 217 9.71 -0.83 -8.38
N ASP A 218 10.43 -0.72 -9.50
CA ASP A 218 11.83 -0.28 -9.51
C ASP A 218 12.00 1.10 -8.88
N PHE A 219 11.17 2.05 -9.29
CA PHE A 219 11.18 3.39 -8.69
C PHE A 219 10.88 3.34 -7.19
N ALA A 220 9.81 2.65 -6.78
CA ALA A 220 9.39 2.59 -5.39
C ALA A 220 10.43 1.90 -4.49
N GLU A 221 10.98 0.76 -4.93
CA GLU A 221 12.06 0.06 -4.24
C GLU A 221 13.32 0.92 -4.15
N THR A 222 13.74 1.55 -5.26
CA THR A 222 14.94 2.40 -5.26
C THR A 222 14.82 3.55 -4.27
N VAL A 223 13.67 4.22 -4.23
CA VAL A 223 13.39 5.28 -3.23
C VAL A 223 13.39 4.72 -1.82
N ALA A 224 12.75 3.57 -1.59
CA ALA A 224 12.69 2.95 -0.27
C ALA A 224 14.10 2.61 0.25
N TYR A 225 14.87 1.84 -0.51
CA TYR A 225 16.25 1.46 -0.15
C TYR A 225 17.13 2.68 0.08
N TYR A 226 17.00 3.73 -0.73
CA TYR A 226 17.76 4.97 -0.53
C TYR A 226 17.45 5.64 0.81
N LEU A 227 16.20 5.58 1.28
CA LEU A 227 15.76 6.25 2.50
C LEU A 227 16.01 5.42 3.77
N PHE A 228 15.83 4.10 3.73
CA PHE A 228 15.94 3.26 4.93
C PHE A 228 17.31 2.60 5.12
N ASP A 229 18.06 2.31 4.05
CA ASP A 229 19.32 1.56 4.14
C ASP A 229 20.51 2.50 4.35
N PRO A 230 21.14 2.53 5.55
CA PRO A 230 22.27 3.40 5.80
C PRO A 230 23.51 3.06 4.94
N ASP A 231 23.57 1.85 4.38
CA ASP A 231 24.66 1.38 3.54
C ASP A 231 24.33 1.50 2.04
N PHE A 232 23.25 2.18 1.65
CA PHE A 232 22.79 2.27 0.25
C PHE A 232 23.93 2.63 -0.72
N GLN A 233 24.68 3.67 -0.41
CA GLN A 233 25.79 4.14 -1.27
C GLN A 233 26.83 3.03 -1.49
N LYS A 234 27.24 2.38 -0.40
CA LYS A 234 28.23 1.30 -0.44
C LYS A 234 27.74 0.07 -1.18
N LYS A 235 26.44 -0.27 -1.07
CA LYS A 235 25.85 -1.47 -1.66
C LYS A 235 25.50 -1.31 -3.13
N PHE A 236 25.00 -0.14 -3.52
CA PHE A 236 24.36 0.07 -4.83
C PHE A 236 25.07 1.07 -5.73
N ILE A 237 25.93 1.94 -5.19
CA ILE A 237 26.57 3.03 -5.97
C ILE A 237 28.09 2.85 -6.06
N GLU A 238 28.76 2.54 -4.96
CA GLU A 238 30.19 2.29 -4.94
C GLU A 238 30.48 0.99 -5.70
N GLN A 239 31.00 1.12 -6.92
CA GLN A 239 31.44 -0.03 -7.70
C GLN A 239 32.57 -0.76 -6.96
N GLU A 240 32.53 -2.11 -6.96
CA GLU A 240 33.76 -2.88 -6.78
C GLU A 240 34.80 -2.39 -7.81
N LYS A 241 36.05 -2.21 -7.36
CA LYS A 241 37.14 -1.59 -8.15
C LYS A 241 37.18 -2.07 -9.61
N ASP A 242 37.03 -1.12 -10.53
CA ASP A 242 37.19 -1.22 -11.99
C ASP A 242 36.77 -2.56 -12.63
N CYS A 243 35.50 -2.61 -13.01
CA CYS A 243 34.91 -3.56 -13.96
C CYS A 243 35.54 -3.40 -15.35
N SER A 244 36.76 -3.89 -15.52
CA SER A 244 37.59 -3.74 -16.74
C SER A 244 37.64 -5.00 -17.60
N THR A 245 36.80 -5.99 -17.29
CA THR A 245 36.75 -7.25 -18.04
C THR A 245 35.48 -7.30 -18.89
N ALA A 246 35.60 -7.82 -20.11
CA ALA A 246 34.48 -7.96 -21.04
C ALA A 246 33.31 -8.80 -20.46
N ALA A 247 33.59 -9.69 -19.51
CA ALA A 247 32.55 -10.46 -18.81
C ALA A 247 31.73 -9.61 -17.83
N CYS A 248 32.36 -8.58 -17.24
CA CYS A 248 31.72 -7.67 -16.31
C CYS A 248 30.91 -6.59 -17.06
N GLU A 249 31.41 -6.09 -18.20
CA GLU A 249 30.67 -5.20 -19.11
C GLU A 249 29.43 -5.89 -19.71
N ALA A 250 29.54 -7.18 -20.05
CA ALA A 250 28.42 -7.97 -20.58
C ALA A 250 27.33 -8.28 -19.54
N ALA A 251 27.64 -8.20 -18.25
CA ALA A 251 26.67 -8.40 -17.16
C ALA A 251 25.94 -7.10 -16.76
N SER A 252 26.47 -5.95 -17.17
CA SER A 252 25.95 -4.61 -16.87
C SER A 252 25.26 -3.93 -18.07
N SER A 253 24.93 -4.70 -19.11
CA SER A 253 24.25 -4.25 -20.34
C SER A 253 22.92 -4.97 -20.61
#